data_AF-Q218S1-F1
#
_entry.id   AF-Q218S1-F1
#
_cell.length_a   1.000
_cell.length_b   1.000
_cell.length_c   1.000
_cell.angle_alpha   90.00
_cell.angle_beta   90.00
_cell.angle_gamma   90.00
#
_symmetry.space_group_name_H-M   'P 1'
#
loop_
_entity.id
_entity.type
_entity.pdbx_description
1 polymer ?
#
loop_
_entity_poly.entity_id
_entity_poly.type
_entity_poly.pdbx_seq_one_letter_code
_entity_poly.pdbx_strand_id
1 'polypeptide(L)' 'MTGVNRGNVGSLAYRVGMGCMELHDCMMVGVRTERLELDEAWSFVGKKQKNVKRHEINAKGDQYVFIGMAGTQ' A
#
# COMPACT_ATOMS: atom_id res chain seq x y z
N MET A 1 27.81 0.21 7.49
CA MET A 1 26.34 0.25 7.29
C MET A 1 25.81 1.53 7.92
N THR A 2 25.69 2.58 7.11
CA THR A 2 25.25 4.00 7.28
C THR A 2 24.91 4.66 8.64
N GLY A 3 24.95 4.03 9.81
CA GLY A 3 24.69 4.68 11.11
C GLY A 3 23.25 5.18 11.30
N VAL A 4 22.40 5.04 10.28
CA VAL A 4 21.00 5.46 10.33
C VAL A 4 20.18 4.39 11.04
N ASN A 5 19.48 4.79 12.09
CA ASN A 5 18.57 3.93 12.84
C ASN A 5 17.41 3.45 11.94
N ARG A 6 17.27 2.14 11.77
CA ARG A 6 16.21 1.52 10.95
C ARG A 6 14.80 1.93 11.38
N GLY A 7 14.59 2.17 12.67
CA GLY A 7 13.32 2.67 13.21
C GLY A 7 12.97 4.08 12.71
N ASN A 8 13.97 4.96 12.57
CA ASN A 8 13.76 6.31 12.06
C ASN A 8 13.37 6.30 10.57
N VAL A 9 13.99 5.41 9.78
CA VAL A 9 13.64 5.22 8.37
C VAL A 9 12.21 4.68 8.22
N GLY A 10 11.84 3.69 9.03
CA GLY A 10 10.47 3.15 9.03
C GLY A 10 9.41 4.18 9.41
N SER A 11 9.69 4.99 10.44
CA SER A 11 8.79 6.07 10.88
C SER A 11 8.63 7.15 9.80
N LEU A 12 9.71 7.54 9.13
CA LEU A 12 9.64 8.49 8.02
C LEU A 12 8.81 7.92 6.86
N ALA A 13 9.07 6.68 6.45
CA ALA A 13 8.33 6.02 5.39
C ALA A 13 6.83 5.93 5.71
N TYR A 14 6.47 5.61 6.96
CA TYR A 14 5.09 5.59 7.41
C TYR A 14 4.41 6.96 7.28
N ARG A 15 5.05 8.03 7.80
CA ARG A 15 4.50 9.39 7.74
C ARG A 15 4.34 9.89 6.31
N VAL A 16 5.33 9.66 5.45
CA VAL A 16 5.26 10.03 4.04
C VAL A 16 4.16 9.24 3.33
N GLY A 17 4.05 7.93 3.59
CA GLY A 17 2.99 7.09 3.03
C GLY A 17 1.58 7.61 3.39
N MET A 18 1.37 7.98 4.65
CA MET A 18 0.11 8.59 5.10
C MET A 18 -0.19 9.91 4.37
N GLY A 19 0.80 10.79 4.24
CA GLY A 19 0.64 12.04 3.50
C GLY A 19 0.35 11.82 2.02
N CYS A 20 1.01 10.84 1.37
CA CYS A 20 0.71 10.48 -0.01
C CYS A 20 -0.72 9.96 -0.18
N MET A 21 -1.22 9.17 0.77
CA MET A 21 -2.60 8.67 0.75
C MET A 21 -3.61 9.82 0.84
N GLU A 22 -3.44 10.73 1.80
CA GLU A 22 -4.30 11.91 1.96
C GLU A 22 -4.27 12.83 0.73
N LEU A 23 -3.07 13.08 0.21
CA LEU A 23 -2.89 13.92 -0.97
C LEU A 23 -3.52 13.29 -2.21
N HIS A 24 -3.37 11.98 -2.39
CA HIS A 24 -3.96 11.26 -3.51
C HIS A 24 -5.49 11.26 -3.42
N ASP A 25 -6.07 11.06 -2.24
CA ASP A 25 -7.53 11.12 -2.02
C ASP A 25 -8.10 12.50 -2.38
N CYS A 26 -7.38 13.58 -2.02
CA CYS A 26 -7.81 14.94 -2.33
C CYS A 26 -7.64 15.32 -3.81
N MET A 27 -6.56 14.86 -4.46
CA MET A 27 -6.20 15.32 -5.81
C MET A 27 -6.73 14.43 -6.94
N MET A 28 -6.88 13.12 -6.69
CA MET A 28 -7.29 12.16 -7.73
C MET A 28 -8.83 12.12 -7.84
N VAL A 29 -9.40 13.24 -8.29
CA VAL A 29 -10.85 13.39 -8.50
C VAL A 29 -11.14 13.96 -9.88
N GLY A 30 -12.26 13.56 -10.49
CA GLY A 30 -12.67 14.07 -11.80
C GLY A 30 -11.79 13.63 -12.99
N VAL A 31 -11.04 12.53 -12.84
CA VAL A 31 -10.18 11.99 -13.89
C VAL A 31 -11.03 11.50 -15.06
N ARG A 32 -10.83 12.11 -16.23
CA ARG A 32 -11.46 11.68 -17.48
C ARG A 32 -10.57 10.66 -18.17
N THR A 33 -11.06 9.45 -18.34
CA THR A 33 -10.42 8.40 -19.14
C THR A 33 -11.45 7.74 -20.06
N GLU A 34 -11.04 7.40 -21.28
CA GLU A 34 -11.89 6.66 -22.23
C GLU A 34 -11.96 5.17 -21.86
N ARG A 35 -10.88 4.64 -21.27
CA ARG A 35 -10.77 3.25 -20.83
C ARG A 35 -10.06 3.19 -19.48
N LEU A 36 -10.73 2.58 -18.51
CA LEU A 36 -10.19 2.32 -17.19
C LEU A 36 -9.83 0.84 -17.08
N GLU A 37 -8.56 0.56 -16.78
CA GLU A 37 -8.09 -0.77 -16.44
C GLU A 37 -7.99 -0.90 -14.93
N LEU A 38 -8.52 -2.00 -14.41
CA LEU A 38 -8.54 -2.31 -12.99
C LEU A 38 -7.70 -3.55 -12.75
N ASP A 39 -6.85 -3.49 -11.74
CA ASP A 39 -6.02 -4.61 -11.34
C ASP A 39 -5.99 -4.77 -9.82
N GLU A 40 -5.68 -5.99 -9.37
CA GLU A 40 -5.52 -6.37 -7.99
C GLU A 40 -4.21 -7.12 -7.79
N ALA A 41 -3.37 -6.61 -6.90
CA ALA A 41 -2.17 -7.28 -6.46
C ALA A 41 -2.36 -7.85 -5.04
N TRP A 42 -2.15 -9.16 -4.91
CA TRP A 42 -2.12 -9.84 -3.62
C TRP A 42 -0.69 -10.07 -3.12
N SER A 43 -0.47 -9.83 -1.84
CA SER A 43 0.79 -10.10 -1.14
C SER A 43 0.53 -10.46 0.32
N PHE A 44 1.59 -10.69 1.10
CA PHE A 44 1.46 -10.95 2.54
C PHE A 44 2.61 -10.33 3.33
N VAL A 45 2.32 -9.94 4.57
CA VAL A 45 3.30 -9.43 5.53
C VAL A 45 3.67 -10.54 6.51
N GLY A 46 4.89 -11.06 6.36
CA GLY A 46 5.48 -12.07 7.25
C GLY A 46 4.87 -13.48 7.15
N LYS A 47 3.55 -13.62 6.92
CA LYS A 47 2.87 -14.90 6.79
C LYS A 47 1.56 -14.78 6.02
N LYS A 48 1.27 -15.75 5.14
CA LYS A 48 -0.05 -15.89 4.48
C LYS A 48 -1.17 -16.04 5.53
N GLN A 49 -2.32 -15.43 5.28
CA GLN A 49 -3.43 -15.31 6.24
C GLN A 49 -3.83 -16.65 6.88
N LYS A 50 -3.91 -17.73 6.10
CA LYS A 50 -4.27 -19.07 6.56
C LYS A 50 -3.41 -19.58 7.74
N ASN A 51 -2.17 -19.11 7.85
CA ASN A 51 -1.22 -19.60 8.84
C ASN A 51 -1.02 -18.63 10.03
N VAL A 52 -1.70 -17.47 10.01
CA VAL A 52 -1.60 -16.43 11.05
C VAL A 52 -2.27 -16.92 12.33
N LYS A 53 -1.55 -16.84 13.45
CA LYS A 53 -2.11 -17.16 14.78
C LYS A 53 -2.81 -15.92 15.35
N ARG A 54 -3.79 -16.13 16.24
CA ARG A 54 -4.61 -15.05 16.82
C ARG A 54 -3.80 -13.90 17.45
N HIS A 55 -2.65 -14.20 18.06
CA HIS A 55 -1.78 -13.18 18.66
C HIS A 55 -0.93 -12.38 17.66
N GLU A 56 -0.89 -12.80 16.39
CA GLU A 56 -0.08 -12.18 15.32
C GLU A 56 -0.91 -11.29 14.38
N ILE A 57 -2.24 -11.30 14.49
CA ILE A 57 -3.17 -10.74 13.51
C ILE A 57 -3.03 -9.22 13.30
N ASN A 58 -2.49 -8.51 14.30
CA ASN A 58 -2.28 -7.07 14.23
C ASN A 58 -1.09 -6.66 13.35
N ALA A 59 -0.23 -7.60 12.94
CA ALA A 59 1.02 -7.28 12.24
C ALA A 59 1.36 -8.22 11.08
N LYS A 60 0.65 -9.34 10.91
CA LYS A 60 0.90 -10.33 9.87
C LYS A 60 -0.40 -10.75 9.21
N GLY A 61 -0.34 -11.04 7.92
CA GLY A 61 -1.49 -11.48 7.15
C GLY A 61 -1.36 -11.13 5.69
N ASP A 62 -2.46 -11.33 4.97
CA ASP A 62 -2.56 -10.97 3.57
C ASP A 62 -2.80 -9.47 3.41
N GLN A 63 -2.26 -8.91 2.34
CA GLN A 63 -2.40 -7.52 1.94
C GLN A 63 -2.82 -7.48 0.48
N TYR A 64 -3.79 -6.61 0.19
CA TYR A 64 -4.31 -6.37 -1.15
C TYR A 64 -4.06 -4.92 -1.55
N VAL A 65 -3.64 -4.72 -2.80
CA VAL A 65 -3.52 -3.41 -3.42
C VAL A 65 -4.41 -3.39 -4.65
N PHE A 66 -5.35 -2.45 -4.68
CA PHE A 66 -6.23 -2.23 -5.81
C PHE A 66 -5.74 -1.03 -6.61
N ILE A 67 -5.64 -1.17 -7.93
CA ILE A 67 -5.07 -0.16 -8.82
C ILE A 67 -6.05 0.11 -9.95
N GLY A 68 -6.24 1.39 -10.27
CA GLY A 68 -6.91 1.85 -11.49
C GLY A 68 -5.92 2.61 -12.37
N MET A 69 -5.81 2.25 -13.64
CA MET A 69 -4.92 2.88 -14.61
C MET A 69 -5.69 3.28 -15.87
N ALA A 70 -5.34 4.44 -16.43
CA ALA A 70 -5.83 4.80 -17.75
C ALA A 70 -5.17 3.88 -18.79
N GLY A 71 -5.98 3.19 -19.59
CA GLY A 71 -5.47 2.36 -20.67
C GLY A 71 -4.99 3.23 -21.83
N THR A 72 -3.79 2.99 -22.34
CA THR A 72 -3.33 3.55 -23.62
C THR A 72 -3.84 2.66 -24.76
N GLN A 73 -4.68 3.21 -25.64
CA GLN A 73 -5.01 2.58 -26.93
C GLN A 73 -3.82 2.63 -27.88
#